data_AF-A0A1F6B0A1-F1
#
_entry.id   AF-A0A1F6B0A1-F1
#
_cell.length_a   1.000
_cell.length_b   1.000
_cell.length_c   1.000
_cell.angle_alpha   90.00
_cell.angle_beta   90.00
_cell.angle_gamma   90.00
#
_symmetry.space_group_name_H-M   'P 1'
#
loop_
_entity.id
_entity.type
_entity.pdbx_description
1 polymer ?
#
loop_
_entity_poly.entity_id
_entity_poly.type
_entity_poly.pdbx_seq_one_letter_code
_entity_poly.pdbx_strand_id
1 'polypeptide(L)' 'MKRIVFRKPFRSRLSEKLMELGNLVAIALVFGQFLDDRPFSLQIFIGGVVIVLLFYLASYIIDL' A
#
# COMPACT_ATOMS: atom_id res chain seq x y z
N MET A 1 25.61 -3.59 -15.91
CA MET A 1 24.36 -3.25 -15.18
C MET A 1 24.74 -2.56 -13.87
N LYS A 2 24.39 -1.29 -13.66
CA LYS A 2 24.62 -0.61 -12.37
C LYS A 2 23.64 -1.17 -11.33
N ARG A 3 24.15 -1.84 -10.29
CA ARG A 3 23.33 -2.19 -9.11
C ARG A 3 23.01 -0.90 -8.36
N ILE A 4 21.74 -0.56 -8.28
CA ILE A 4 21.28 0.52 -7.39
C ILE A 4 21.35 -0.04 -5.97
N VAL A 5 22.36 0.38 -5.21
CA VAL A 5 22.51 0.01 -3.80
C VAL A 5 21.88 1.11 -2.96
N PHE A 6 20.66 0.88 -2.48
CA PHE A 6 20.03 1.79 -1.53
C PHE A 6 20.68 1.65 -0.15
N ARG A 7 21.04 2.77 0.47
CA ARG A 7 21.57 2.78 1.83
C ARG A 7 20.48 2.30 2.80
N LYS A 8 20.83 1.49 3.81
CA LYS A 8 19.91 1.01 4.86
C LYS A 8 18.89 2.04 5.38
N PRO A 9 19.29 3.28 5.76
CA PRO A 9 18.33 4.28 6.25
C PRO A 9 17.30 4.72 5.20
N PHE A 10 17.65 4.69 3.92
CA PHE A 10 16.70 5.00 2.85
C PHE A 10 15.70 3.84 2.64
N ARG A 11 16.18 2.59 2.70
CA ARG A 11 15.32 1.40 2.57
C ARG A 11 14.27 1.34 3.66
N SER A 12 14.68 1.54 4.91
CA SER A 12 13.77 1.55 6.07
C SER A 12 12.72 2.67 5.95
N ARG A 13 13.11 3.91 5.62
CA ARG A 13 12.14 5.00 5.39
C ARG A 13 11.20 4.70 4.22
N LEU A 14 11.71 4.13 3.13
CA LEU A 14 10.87 3.79 1.99
C LEU A 14 9.86 2.68 2.36
N SER A 15 10.28 1.69 3.13
CA SER A 15 9.41 0.65 3.66
C SER A 15 8.28 1.25 4.51
N GLU A 16 8.61 2.12 5.46
CA GLU A 16 7.61 2.83 6.28
C GLU A 16 6.61 3.60 5.41
N LYS A 17 7.08 4.34 4.40
CA LYS A 17 6.20 5.09 3.49
C LYS A 17 5.31 4.20 2.64
N LEU A 18 5.77 3.01 2.25
CA LEU A 18 4.93 2.05 1.54
C LEU A 18 3.83 1.49 2.44
N MET A 19 4.11 1.22 3.72
CA MET A 19 3.06 0.84 4.67
C MET A 19 2.04 1.96 4.88
N GLU A 20 2.49 3.22 5.05
CA GLU A 20 1.60 4.38 5.16
C GLU A 20 0.70 4.52 3.93
N LEU A 21 1.25 4.36 2.72
CA LEU A 21 0.47 4.37 1.48
C LEU A 21 -0.55 3.24 1.42
N GLY A 22 -0.16 2.02 1.83
CA GLY A 22 -1.08 0.90 1.97
C GLY A 22 -2.25 1.25 2.89
N ASN A 23 -1.99 1.84 4.05
CA ASN A 23 -3.04 2.26 4.97
C ASN A 23 -3.96 3.34 4.38
N LEU A 24 -3.41 4.33 3.68
CA LEU A 24 -4.21 5.36 3.00
C LEU A 24 -5.13 4.75 1.93
N VAL A 25 -4.63 3.78 1.16
CA VAL A 25 -5.46 3.06 0.18
C VAL A 25 -6.54 2.23 0.86
N ALA A 26 -6.23 1.56 1.98
CA ALA A 26 -7.24 0.84 2.74
C ALA A 26 -8.36 1.79 3.20
N ILE A 27 -7.99 2.94 3.77
CA ILE A 27 -8.97 3.94 4.19
C ILE A 27 -9.80 4.45 3.02
N ALA A 28 -9.18 4.78 1.88
CA ALA A 28 -9.89 5.38 0.75
C ALA A 28 -10.77 4.38 -0.03
N LEU A 29 -10.23 3.21 -0.37
CA LEU A 29 -10.88 2.27 -1.29
C LEU A 29 -11.62 1.13 -0.59
N VAL A 30 -11.21 0.77 0.63
CA VAL A 30 -11.85 -0.31 1.38
C VAL A 30 -12.87 0.28 2.34
N PHE A 31 -12.43 1.16 3.25
CA PHE A 31 -13.30 1.73 4.27
C PHE A 31 -14.14 2.91 3.79
N GLY A 32 -13.62 3.71 2.85
CA GLY A 32 -14.31 4.90 2.34
C GLY A 32 -15.62 4.59 1.64
N GLN A 33 -15.78 3.37 1.11
CA GLN A 33 -17.03 2.90 0.52
C GLN A 33 -18.17 2.76 1.53
N PHE A 34 -17.89 2.65 2.83
CA PHE A 34 -18.91 2.61 3.88
C PHE A 34 -19.33 4.00 4.38
N LEU A 35 -18.62 5.04 3.95
CA LEU A 35 -18.87 6.44 4.32
C LEU A 35 -19.58 7.22 3.21
N ASP A 36 -19.73 6.61 2.03
CA ASP A 36 -20.33 7.23 0.85
C ASP A 36 -21.79 6.74 0.70
N ASP A 37 -22.66 7.60 0.17
CA ASP A 37 -24.07 7.25 -0.12
C ASP A 37 -24.19 6.36 -1.36
N ARG A 38 -23.09 6.15 -2.09
CA ARG A 38 -23.02 5.26 -3.25
C ARG A 38 -23.12 3.78 -2.85
N PRO A 39 -23.73 2.93 -3.69
CA PRO A 39 -23.79 1.50 -3.43
C PRO A 39 -22.38 0.90 -3.37
N PHE A 40 -22.19 -0.03 -2.43
CA PHE A 40 -20.93 -0.75 -2.26
C PHE A 40 -20.49 -1.43 -3.56
N SER A 41 -19.23 -1.20 -3.95
CA SER A 41 -18.63 -1.83 -5.12
C SER A 41 -17.63 -2.90 -4.71
N LEU A 42 -18.02 -4.15 -4.93
CA LEU A 42 -17.16 -5.30 -4.67
C LEU A 42 -15.85 -5.24 -5.47
N GLN A 43 -15.90 -4.70 -6.69
CA GLN A 43 -14.71 -4.54 -7.54
C GLN A 43 -13.71 -3.55 -6.92
N ILE A 44 -14.19 -2.39 -6.43
CA ILE A 44 -13.34 -1.40 -5.78
C ILE A 44 -12.78 -1.96 -4.47
N PHE A 45 -13.59 -2.72 -3.72
CA PHE A 45 -13.15 -3.33 -2.47
C PHE A 45 -12.02 -4.33 -2.69
N ILE A 46 -12.22 -5.29 -3.59
CA ILE A 46 -11.20 -6.30 -3.92
C ILE A 46 -9.95 -5.63 -4.49
N GLY A 47 -10.11 -4.66 -5.41
CA GLY A 47 -8.99 -3.89 -5.96
C GLY A 47 -8.22 -3.15 -4.86
N GLY A 48 -8.91 -2.52 -3.92
CA GLY A 48 -8.33 -1.87 -2.76
C GLY A 48 -7.52 -2.84 -1.90
N VAL A 49 -8.10 -3.98 -1.52
CA VAL A 49 -7.40 -5.02 -0.74
C VAL A 49 -6.15 -5.53 -1.46
N VAL A 50 -6.22 -5.78 -2.77
CA VAL A 50 -5.06 -6.22 -3.57
C VAL A 50 -3.96 -5.14 -3.55
N ILE A 51 -4.29 -3.87 -3.75
CA ILE A 51 -3.31 -2.78 -3.73
C ILE A 51 -2.67 -2.63 -2.35
N VAL A 52 -3.45 -2.74 -1.27
CA VAL A 52 -2.92 -2.71 0.11
C VAL A 52 -1.91 -3.83 0.32
N LEU A 53 -2.25 -5.06 -0.09
CA LEU A 53 -1.35 -6.21 0.02
C LEU A 53 -0.07 -6.01 -0.79
N LEU A 54 -0.16 -5.43 -1.99
CA LEU A 54 1.02 -5.12 -2.80
C LEU A 54 1.94 -4.10 -2.12
N PHE A 55 1.39 -3.05 -1.50
CA PHE A 55 2.19 -2.07 -0.76
C PHE A 55 2.89 -2.68 0.46
N TYR A 56 2.19 -3.53 1.20
CA TYR A 56 2.77 -4.25 2.34
C TYR A 56 3.85 -5.24 1.90
N LEU A 57 3.61 -5.99 0.81
CA LEU A 57 4.60 -6.90 0.25
C LEU A 57 5.85 -6.16 -0.24
N ALA A 58 5.66 -5.04 -0.94
CA ALA A 58 6.75 -4.20 -1.42
C ALA A 58 7.57 -3.62 -0.25
N SER A 59 6.90 -3.12 0.79
CA SER A 59 7.53 -2.66 2.04
C SER A 59 8.41 -3.76 2.64
N TYR A 60 7.85 -4.96 2.82
CA TYR A 60 8.55 -6.09 3.41
C TYR A 60 9.80 -6.49 2.61
N ILE A 61 9.70 -6.58 1.29
CA ILE A 61 10.83 -6.91 0.41
C ILE A 61 11.91 -5.82 0.46
N ILE A 62 11.52 -4.56 0.56
CA ILE A 62 12.46 -3.43 0.60
C ILE A 62 13.19 -3.36 1.93
N ASP A 63 12.57 -3.75 3.04
CA ASP A 63 13.21 -3.73 4.36
C ASP A 63 14.20 -4.89 4.58
N LEU A 64 14.00 -6.02 3.89
CA LEU A 64 14.84 -7.24 3.96
C LEU A 64 16.33 -7.01 3.62
#